data_AF-A0A699YXA2-F1
#
_entry.id   AF-A0A699YXA2-F1
#
_cell.length_a   1.000
_cell.length_b   1.000
_cell.length_c   1.000
_cell.angle_alpha   90.00
_cell.angle_beta   90.00
_cell.angle_gamma   90.00
#
_symmetry.space_group_name_H-M   'P 1'
#
loop_
_entity.id
_entity.type
_entity.pdbx_description
1 polymer ?
#
loop_
_entity_poly.entity_id
_entity_poly.type
_entity_poly.pdbx_seq_one_letter_code
_entity_poly.pdbx_strand_id
1 'polypeptide(L)'
;MELLLNTVWSRSFTVRRLADGTTNAVALVPVLDMIDHSPAMEVVWHTGALGDEPFQYTTLTALKKGTVLANNYGAKTSDELLLAYGFLLPHWNPTDHFQVSLAHSQLSTTATQQVSPGAGIPAGFGTALPTVAAPQREAGDEGSDAELARVQLGAEDVQRQLALSAAGLGTQHHLRLHDPLPQGLLLT
;
A
#
# COMPACT_ATOMS: atom_id res chain seq x y z
N MET A 1 -2.20 29.79 9.23
CA MET A 1 -2.89 28.48 9.24
C MET A 1 -1.89 27.34 9.05
N GLU A 2 -0.94 27.45 8.13
CA GLU A 2 0.05 26.40 7.82
C GLU A 2 0.91 25.94 9.02
N LEU A 3 1.38 26.87 9.86
CA LEU A 3 2.18 26.51 11.04
C LEU A 3 1.43 25.60 12.02
N LEU A 4 0.12 25.78 12.16
CA LEU A 4 -0.71 24.97 13.05
C LEU A 4 -0.86 23.54 12.51
N LEU A 5 -1.00 23.40 11.19
CA LEU A 5 -1.09 22.09 10.55
C LEU A 5 0.21 21.31 10.72
N ASN A 6 1.37 21.95 10.49
CA ASN A 6 2.68 21.30 10.65
C ASN A 6 2.91 20.84 12.09
N THR A 7 2.54 21.65 13.09
CA THR A 7 2.64 21.25 14.50
C THR A 7 1.77 20.04 14.79
N VAL A 8 0.51 20.04 14.34
CA VAL A 8 -0.38 18.89 14.58
C VAL A 8 0.16 17.63 13.90
N TRP A 9 0.62 17.71 12.66
CA TRP A 9 1.16 16.56 11.93
C TRP A 9 2.43 15.98 12.56
N SER A 10 3.34 16.84 13.02
CA SER A 10 4.65 16.39 13.53
C SER A 10 4.68 16.06 15.02
N ARG A 11 3.71 16.53 15.82
CA ARG A 11 3.77 16.46 17.30
C ARG A 11 2.56 15.83 17.98
N SER A 12 1.53 15.45 17.22
CA SER A 12 0.33 14.85 17.82
C SER A 12 0.47 13.35 18.06
N PHE A 13 -0.30 12.88 19.04
CA PHE A 13 -0.42 11.48 19.43
C PHE A 13 -1.86 11.03 19.23
N THR A 14 -2.01 9.77 18.86
CA THR A 14 -3.31 9.10 18.92
C THR A 14 -3.58 8.71 20.38
N VAL A 15 -4.62 9.28 20.96
CA VAL A 15 -5.03 9.04 22.35
C VAL A 15 -6.45 8.48 22.39
N ARG A 16 -6.75 7.58 23.32
CA ARG A 16 -8.12 7.10 23.52
C ARG A 16 -8.97 8.19 24.19
N ARG A 17 -10.19 8.40 23.71
CA ARG A 17 -11.10 9.43 24.24
C ARG A 17 -11.69 9.04 25.60
N LEU A 18 -11.74 10.03 26.49
CA LEU A 18 -12.14 9.92 27.91
C LEU A 18 -13.59 9.46 28.18
N ALA A 19 -14.52 9.68 27.25
CA ALA A 19 -15.95 9.57 27.58
C ALA A 19 -16.65 8.29 27.07
N ASP A 20 -16.13 7.68 26.00
CA ASP A 20 -16.78 6.53 25.34
C ASP A 20 -15.84 5.33 25.14
N GLY A 21 -14.53 5.49 25.38
CA GLY A 21 -13.50 4.46 25.24
C GLY A 21 -13.42 3.79 23.86
N THR A 22 -14.24 4.23 22.91
CA THR A 22 -14.48 3.58 21.60
C THR A 22 -13.91 4.40 20.46
N THR A 23 -13.53 5.65 20.71
CA THR A 23 -12.95 6.53 19.70
C THR A 23 -11.51 6.95 20.04
N ASN A 24 -10.66 6.92 19.03
CA ASN A 24 -9.33 7.52 19.08
C ASN A 24 -9.43 9.02 18.72
N ALA A 25 -8.73 9.87 19.43
CA ALA A 25 -8.57 11.29 19.17
C ALA A 25 -7.10 11.61 18.87
N VAL A 26 -6.87 12.73 18.20
CA VAL A 26 -5.53 13.27 17.96
C VAL A 26 -5.32 14.42 18.94
N ALA A 27 -4.27 14.34 19.74
CA ALA A 27 -3.98 15.34 20.77
C ALA A 27 -2.48 15.66 20.85
N LEU A 28 -2.14 16.88 21.27
CA LEU A 28 -0.79 17.20 21.71
C LEU A 28 -0.62 16.72 23.15
N VAL A 29 0.47 16.01 23.42
CA VAL A 29 0.81 15.51 24.75
C VAL A 29 2.03 16.29 25.22
N PRO A 30 1.86 17.31 26.09
CA PRO A 30 2.96 18.14 26.53
C PRO A 30 4.10 17.32 27.12
N VAL A 31 5.33 17.81 26.97
CA VAL A 31 6.59 17.15 27.40
C VAL A 31 6.95 15.97 26.50
N LEU A 32 6.00 15.07 26.20
CA LEU A 32 6.26 13.93 25.33
C LEU A 32 6.49 14.35 23.88
N ASP A 33 5.78 15.39 23.44
CA ASP A 33 5.96 16.00 22.12
C ASP A 33 7.36 16.61 21.90
N MET A 34 8.15 16.83 22.96
CA MET A 34 9.53 17.29 22.87
C MET A 34 10.55 16.16 22.62
N ILE A 35 10.16 14.90 22.76
CA ILE A 35 11.08 13.76 22.69
C ILE A 35 11.27 13.31 21.24
N ASP A 36 12.51 13.30 20.77
CA ASP A 36 12.86 12.97 19.38
C ASP A 36 12.69 11.48 19.04
N HIS A 37 12.64 11.18 17.74
CA HIS A 37 12.50 9.83 17.21
C HIS A 37 13.81 9.03 17.22
N SER A 38 13.73 7.75 17.58
CA SER A 38 14.74 6.74 17.32
C SER A 38 14.08 5.39 17.04
N PRO A 39 14.33 4.75 15.87
CA PRO A 39 13.79 3.42 15.55
C PRO A 39 14.28 2.31 16.50
N ALA A 40 15.42 2.52 17.15
CA ALA A 40 16.02 1.55 18.07
C ALA A 40 15.41 1.57 19.47
N MET A 41 14.59 2.58 19.78
CA MET A 41 13.95 2.68 21.08
C MET A 41 12.71 1.81 21.17
N GLU A 42 12.65 1.00 22.21
CA GLU A 42 11.48 0.20 22.56
C GLU A 42 10.69 0.94 23.64
N VAL A 43 9.53 1.48 23.24
CA VAL A 43 8.70 2.33 24.10
C VAL A 43 7.24 1.98 23.91
N VAL A 44 6.46 2.15 24.97
CA VAL A 44 5.00 1.96 24.96
C VAL A 44 4.33 3.19 25.52
N TRP A 45 3.21 3.56 24.90
CA TRP A 45 2.32 4.60 25.38
C TRP A 45 1.04 3.97 25.91
N HIS A 46 0.61 4.35 27.11
CA HIS A 46 -0.67 3.94 27.68
C HIS A 46 -1.55 5.16 27.92
N THR A 47 -2.77 5.13 27.42
CA THR A 47 -3.75 6.22 27.57
C THR A 47 -4.83 5.89 28.59
N GLY A 48 -4.62 4.85 29.42
CA GLY A 48 -5.66 4.26 30.27
C GLY A 48 -6.78 3.57 29.50
N ALA A 49 -7.51 2.67 30.16
CA ALA A 49 -8.64 1.97 29.53
C ALA A 49 -9.85 2.90 29.29
N LEU A 50 -10.06 3.85 30.20
CA LEU A 50 -11.20 4.78 30.22
C LEU A 50 -10.77 6.24 30.05
N GLY A 51 -9.47 6.51 29.87
CA GLY A 51 -8.95 7.87 29.75
C GLY A 51 -8.80 8.64 31.08
N ASP A 52 -9.36 8.14 32.17
CA ASP A 52 -9.22 8.75 33.51
C ASP A 52 -7.80 8.60 34.10
N GLU A 53 -6.96 7.78 33.47
CA GLU A 53 -5.57 7.58 33.86
C GLU A 53 -4.63 8.54 33.13
N PRO A 54 -3.52 8.96 33.77
CA PRO A 54 -2.53 9.78 33.11
C PRO A 54 -1.94 9.04 31.90
N PHE A 55 -1.61 9.80 30.85
CA PHE A 55 -0.81 9.27 29.75
C PHE A 55 0.55 8.79 30.28
N GLN A 56 0.88 7.53 30.02
CA GLN A 56 2.14 6.94 30.46
C GLN A 56 3.04 6.69 29.25
N TYR A 57 4.31 7.06 29.40
CA TYR A 57 5.38 6.70 28.49
C TYR A 57 6.36 5.82 29.25
N THR A 58 6.58 4.61 28.72
CA THR A 58 7.41 3.60 29.38
C THR A 58 8.44 3.07 28.39
N THR A 59 9.72 3.12 28.75
CA THR A 59 10.76 2.41 28.00
C THR A 59 10.76 0.94 28.40
N LEU A 60 10.86 0.04 27.42
CA LEU A 60 10.95 -1.40 27.67
C LEU A 60 12.39 -1.84 27.97
N THR A 61 13.36 -0.98 27.65
CA THR A 61 14.78 -1.18 27.93
C THR A 61 15.26 -0.21 29.01
N ALA A 62 16.29 -0.64 29.76
CA ALA A 62 16.92 0.17 30.77
C ALA A 62 17.71 1.32 30.14
N LEU A 63 17.49 2.53 30.63
CA LEU A 63 18.24 3.71 30.20
C LEU A 63 19.45 3.95 31.10
N LYS A 64 20.58 4.29 30.48
CA LYS A 64 21.78 4.69 31.22
C LYS A 64 21.69 6.19 31.55
N LYS A 65 22.05 6.57 32.77
CA LYS A 65 22.13 7.99 33.15
C LYS A 65 22.97 8.78 32.14
N GLY A 66 22.43 9.90 31.67
CA GLY A 66 23.08 10.78 30.70
C GLY A 66 22.79 10.44 29.22
N THR A 67 22.04 9.37 28.93
CA THR A 67 21.55 9.14 27.56
C THR A 67 20.37 10.05 27.27
N VAL A 68 20.32 10.57 26.04
CA VAL A 68 19.15 11.29 25.53
C VAL A 68 17.97 10.33 25.49
N LEU A 69 16.84 10.76 26.05
CA LEU A 69 15.59 10.03 25.94
C LEU A 69 15.06 10.18 24.52
N ALA A 70 14.70 9.07 23.88
CA ALA A 70 14.12 9.08 22.55
C ALA A 70 12.85 8.23 22.52
N ASN A 71 11.91 8.65 21.69
CA ASN A 71 10.64 8.01 21.43
C ASN A 71 10.72 7.19 20.13
N ASN A 72 9.78 6.28 19.91
CA ASN A 72 9.66 5.58 18.64
C ASN A 72 8.29 5.91 18.04
N TYR A 73 8.29 6.58 16.88
CA TYR A 73 7.07 7.05 16.21
C TYR A 73 6.42 5.95 15.37
N GLY A 74 6.95 4.73 15.43
CA GLY A 74 6.58 3.60 14.60
C GLY A 74 7.54 3.40 13.43
N ALA A 75 7.17 2.45 12.56
CA ALA A 75 7.97 2.06 11.40
C ALA A 75 7.85 3.07 10.25
N LYS A 76 8.42 4.26 10.42
CA LYS A 76 8.34 5.36 9.44
C LYS A 76 9.43 5.28 8.38
N THR A 77 9.06 5.48 7.11
CA THR A 77 10.04 5.60 6.01
C THR A 77 10.76 6.95 6.05
N SER A 78 11.86 7.07 5.32
CA SER A 78 12.58 8.35 5.19
C SER A 78 11.67 9.44 4.60
N ASP A 79 10.83 9.09 3.64
CA ASP A 79 9.86 10.01 3.03
C ASP A 79 8.79 10.46 4.03
N GLU A 80 8.26 9.55 4.86
CA GLU A 80 7.30 9.91 5.91
C GLU A 80 7.94 10.84 6.95
N LEU A 81 9.18 10.56 7.38
CA LEU A 81 9.89 11.41 8.34
C LEU A 81 10.15 12.80 7.77
N LEU A 82 10.56 12.89 6.50
CA LEU A 82 10.82 14.17 5.86
C LEU A 82 9.53 14.98 5.67
N LEU A 83 8.46 14.35 5.15
CA LEU A 83 7.22 15.04 4.80
C LEU A 83 6.38 15.41 6.03
N ALA A 84 6.29 14.52 7.04
CA ALA A 84 5.45 14.76 8.20
C ALA A 84 6.19 15.41 9.38
N TYR A 85 7.51 15.24 9.48
CA TYR A 85 8.30 15.71 10.63
C TYR A 85 9.46 16.64 10.28
N GLY A 86 9.81 16.79 8.99
CA GLY A 86 10.82 17.73 8.54
C GLY A 86 12.27 17.31 8.84
N PHE A 87 12.53 16.01 9.07
CA PHE A 87 13.88 15.50 9.31
C PHE A 87 14.13 14.14 8.65
N LEU A 88 15.41 13.78 8.54
CA LEU A 88 15.87 12.45 8.16
C LEU A 88 16.75 11.88 9.27
N LEU A 89 16.82 10.55 9.36
CA LEU A 89 17.76 9.89 10.24
C LEU A 89 19.19 10.06 9.71
N PRO A 90 20.19 10.30 10.58
CA PRO A 90 21.58 10.50 10.16
C PRO A 90 22.25 9.19 9.67
N HIS A 91 21.66 8.05 10.00
CA HIS A 91 22.12 6.72 9.61
C HIS A 91 21.01 6.00 8.83
N TRP A 92 21.34 4.82 8.29
CA TRP A 92 20.38 3.98 7.56
C TRP A 92 19.09 3.75 8.33
N ASN A 93 17.95 4.01 7.68
CA ASN A 93 16.63 3.78 8.23
C ASN A 93 16.17 2.33 7.93
N PRO A 94 16.01 1.46 8.94
CA PRO A 94 15.68 0.04 8.72
C PRO A 94 14.30 -0.21 8.13
N THR A 95 13.40 0.77 8.23
CA THR A 95 12.01 0.67 7.75
C THR A 95 11.83 1.25 6.35
N ASP A 96 12.90 1.80 5.77
CA ASP A 96 12.87 2.37 4.44
C ASP A 96 12.71 1.29 3.36
N HIS A 97 11.91 1.61 2.35
CA HIS A 97 11.63 0.74 1.23
C HIS A 97 11.25 1.57 0.01
N PHE A 98 11.44 1.00 -1.18
CA PHE A 98 11.00 1.57 -2.43
C PHE A 98 9.68 0.95 -2.84
N GLN A 99 8.72 1.79 -3.24
CA GLN A 99 7.48 1.33 -3.84
C GLN A 99 7.67 1.16 -5.35
N VAL A 100 7.57 -0.08 -5.83
CA VAL A 100 7.64 -0.41 -7.25
C VAL A 100 6.24 -0.74 -7.75
N SER A 101 5.82 -0.04 -8.80
CA SER A 101 4.57 -0.31 -9.51
C SER A 101 4.88 -0.94 -10.86
N LEU A 102 4.27 -2.08 -11.15
CA LEU A 102 4.49 -2.81 -12.39
C LEU A 102 3.43 -2.43 -13.42
N ALA A 103 3.90 -1.77 -14.48
CA ALA A 103 3.13 -1.59 -15.71
C ALA A 103 3.44 -2.76 -16.65
N HIS A 104 2.43 -3.51 -17.05
CA HIS A 104 2.58 -4.48 -18.13
C HIS A 104 2.42 -3.72 -19.46
N SER A 105 3.49 -3.68 -20.27
CA SER A 105 3.35 -3.24 -21.66
C SER A 105 2.63 -4.35 -22.41
N GLN A 106 1.41 -4.09 -22.86
CA GLN A 106 0.75 -4.92 -23.86
C GLN A 106 1.70 -5.01 -25.06
N LEU A 107 2.36 -6.16 -25.27
CA LEU A 107 2.90 -6.48 -26.58
C LEU A 107 1.70 -6.59 -27.50
N SER A 108 1.47 -5.56 -28.31
CA SER A 108 0.43 -5.58 -29.33
C SER A 108 0.67 -6.80 -30.20
N THR A 109 -0.15 -7.84 -30.01
CA THR A 109 -0.17 -8.99 -30.90
C THR A 109 -0.75 -8.47 -32.20
N THR A 110 0.11 -8.01 -33.11
CA THR A 110 -0.29 -7.75 -34.49
C THR A 110 -0.74 -9.08 -35.05
N ALA A 111 -2.05 -9.33 -35.00
CA ALA A 111 -2.66 -10.51 -35.60
C ALA A 111 -2.31 -10.49 -37.09
N THR A 112 -1.40 -11.37 -37.50
CA THR A 112 -1.11 -11.66 -38.90
C THR A 112 -2.39 -12.21 -39.50
N GLN A 113 -3.16 -11.35 -40.17
CA GLN A 113 -4.35 -11.73 -40.92
C GLN A 113 -3.88 -12.52 -42.15
N GLN A 114 -3.64 -13.82 -41.98
CA GLN A 114 -3.34 -14.72 -43.08
C GLN A 114 -4.64 -15.40 -43.53
N VAL A 115 -5.26 -14.79 -44.55
CA VAL A 115 -6.34 -15.38 -45.34
C VAL A 115 -5.75 -16.53 -46.17
N SER A 116 -6.32 -17.74 -46.06
CA SER A 116 -6.50 -18.65 -47.21
C SER A 116 -7.45 -19.83 -46.87
N PRO A 117 -8.32 -20.23 -47.81
CA PRO A 117 -9.29 -21.32 -47.61
C PRO A 117 -8.71 -22.67 -48.07
N GLY A 118 -9.00 -23.75 -47.34
CA GLY A 118 -8.64 -25.10 -47.79
C GLY A 118 -8.98 -26.17 -46.76
N ALA A 119 -9.82 -27.12 -47.15
CA ALA A 119 -10.47 -28.12 -46.33
C ALA A 119 -9.53 -29.21 -45.74
N GLY A 120 -9.90 -29.72 -44.56
CA GLY A 120 -9.39 -30.99 -43.99
C GLY A 120 -9.55 -31.11 -42.47
N ILE A 121 -10.49 -31.94 -42.01
CA ILE A 121 -10.63 -32.41 -40.61
C ILE A 121 -9.84 -33.74 -40.48
N PRO A 122 -9.04 -33.99 -39.41
CA PRO A 122 -9.50 -34.68 -38.17
C PRO A 122 -8.96 -34.05 -36.87
N ALA A 123 -9.82 -33.75 -35.89
CA ALA A 123 -10.21 -34.63 -34.76
C ALA A 123 -9.07 -34.94 -33.76
N GLY A 124 -9.12 -34.30 -32.58
CA GLY A 124 -8.34 -34.73 -31.41
C GLY A 124 -8.18 -33.64 -30.34
N PHE A 125 -8.67 -33.94 -29.13
CA PHE A 125 -8.50 -33.23 -27.85
C PHE A 125 -9.28 -31.92 -27.64
N GLY A 126 -10.41 -32.08 -26.96
CA GLY A 126 -11.12 -30.98 -26.31
C GLY A 126 -10.59 -30.71 -24.90
N THR A 127 -10.70 -29.46 -24.50
CA THR A 127 -11.09 -29.06 -23.14
C THR A 127 -11.93 -27.80 -23.28
N ALA A 128 -13.17 -27.89 -22.79
CA ALA A 128 -14.21 -26.89 -22.96
C ALA A 128 -13.88 -25.58 -22.22
N LEU A 129 -14.02 -24.46 -22.92
CA LEU A 129 -14.26 -23.16 -22.28
C LEU A 129 -15.75 -23.08 -21.90
N PRO A 130 -16.11 -22.51 -20.74
CA PRO A 130 -17.50 -22.28 -20.40
C PRO A 130 -18.08 -21.22 -21.35
N THR A 131 -19.04 -21.63 -22.18
CA THR A 131 -19.90 -20.71 -22.94
C THR A 131 -20.77 -19.94 -21.95
N VAL A 132 -20.40 -18.68 -21.69
CA VAL A 132 -21.32 -17.72 -21.06
C VAL A 132 -22.39 -17.41 -22.09
N ALA A 133 -23.64 -17.73 -21.76
CA ALA A 133 -24.79 -17.45 -22.60
C ALA A 133 -24.90 -15.93 -22.84
N ALA A 134 -24.91 -15.53 -24.11
CA ALA A 134 -25.16 -14.16 -24.50
C ALA A 134 -26.58 -13.73 -24.09
N PRO A 135 -26.78 -12.59 -23.43
CA PRO A 135 -28.12 -12.07 -23.18
C PRO A 135 -28.74 -11.61 -24.50
N GLN A 136 -30.02 -11.96 -24.70
CA GLN A 136 -30.81 -11.54 -25.85
C GLN A 136 -30.96 -10.02 -25.84
N ARG A 137 -30.62 -9.38 -26.96
CA ARG A 137 -30.71 -7.93 -27.17
C ARG A 137 -32.17 -7.51 -27.30
N GLU A 138 -32.67 -6.70 -26.37
CA GLU A 138 -33.76 -5.77 -26.64
C GLU A 138 -33.16 -4.43 -27.06
N ALA A 139 -33.73 -3.87 -28.12
CA ALA A 139 -33.24 -2.69 -28.83
C ALA A 139 -33.49 -1.41 -28.02
N GLY A 140 -32.43 -0.64 -27.76
CA GLY A 140 -32.55 0.72 -27.24
C GLY A 140 -31.21 1.37 -26.90
N ASP A 141 -30.97 2.50 -27.57
CA ASP A 141 -30.34 3.72 -27.05
C ASP A 141 -28.80 3.91 -27.15
N GLU A 142 -28.43 5.15 -27.51
CA GLU A 142 -27.11 5.65 -27.91
C GLU A 142 -26.13 5.81 -26.73
N GLY A 143 -25.95 4.76 -25.93
CA GLY A 143 -25.00 4.69 -24.81
C GLY A 143 -23.91 3.61 -24.97
N SER A 144 -23.92 2.86 -26.07
CA SER A 144 -23.23 1.58 -26.21
C SER A 144 -21.71 1.68 -26.13
N ASP A 145 -21.10 2.72 -26.69
CA ASP A 145 -19.66 2.73 -26.90
C ASP A 145 -18.88 3.05 -25.63
N ALA A 146 -19.43 3.90 -24.77
CA ALA A 146 -18.86 4.20 -23.47
C ALA A 146 -19.02 3.01 -22.49
N GLU A 147 -20.13 2.28 -22.61
CA GLU A 147 -20.38 1.09 -21.79
C GLU A 147 -19.51 -0.09 -22.24
N LEU A 148 -19.37 -0.31 -23.55
CA LEU A 148 -18.45 -1.28 -24.11
C LEU A 148 -16.99 -0.95 -23.76
N ALA A 149 -16.58 0.32 -23.79
CA ALA A 149 -15.25 0.74 -23.36
C ALA A 149 -15.01 0.48 -21.86
N ARG A 150 -16.02 0.69 -21.01
CA ARG A 150 -15.94 0.38 -19.57
C ARG A 150 -15.84 -1.12 -19.29
N VAL A 151 -16.63 -1.92 -20.02
CA VAL A 151 -16.58 -3.38 -19.92
C VAL A 151 -15.22 -3.90 -20.39
N GLN A 152 -14.67 -3.33 -21.46
CA GLN A 152 -13.35 -3.66 -21.97
C GLN A 152 -12.24 -3.29 -20.98
N LEU A 153 -12.26 -2.08 -20.41
CA LEU A 153 -11.32 -1.65 -19.36
C LEU A 153 -11.39 -2.56 -18.13
N GLY A 154 -12.60 -2.93 -17.70
CA GLY A 154 -12.79 -3.85 -16.58
C GLY A 154 -12.26 -5.26 -16.87
N ALA A 155 -12.46 -5.76 -18.09
CA ALA A 155 -11.91 -7.06 -18.51
C ALA A 155 -10.38 -7.05 -18.54
N GLU A 156 -9.77 -5.96 -19.02
CA GLU A 156 -8.32 -5.77 -19.05
C GLU A 156 -7.72 -5.69 -17.64
N ASP A 157 -8.39 -5.02 -16.70
CA ASP A 157 -7.97 -4.95 -15.29
C ASP A 157 -8.02 -6.32 -14.60
N VAL A 158 -9.07 -7.11 -14.86
CA VAL A 158 -9.18 -8.48 -14.33
C VAL A 158 -8.09 -9.39 -14.92
N GLN A 159 -7.86 -9.29 -16.23
CA GLN A 159 -6.79 -10.05 -16.90
C GLN A 159 -5.40 -9.65 -16.40
N ARG A 160 -5.18 -8.36 -16.10
CA ARG A 160 -3.96 -7.83 -15.48
C ARG A 160 -3.73 -8.43 -14.09
N GLN A 161 -4.77 -8.46 -13.24
CA GLN A 161 -4.67 -9.05 -11.90
C GLN A 161 -4.38 -10.56 -11.94
N LEU A 162 -5.00 -11.28 -12.87
CA LEU A 162 -4.75 -12.70 -13.08
C LEU A 162 -3.31 -12.98 -13.59
N ALA A 163 -2.81 -12.18 -14.52
CA ALA A 163 -1.44 -12.33 -15.03
C ALA A 163 -0.38 -12.03 -13.96
N LEU A 164 -0.58 -10.99 -13.16
CA LEU A 164 0.30 -10.63 -12.05
C LEU A 164 0.27 -11.70 -10.94
N SER A 165 -0.92 -12.14 -10.53
CA SER A 165 -1.05 -13.20 -9.52
C SER A 165 -0.44 -14.54 -9.97
N ALA A 166 -0.58 -14.90 -11.24
CA ALA A 166 0.06 -16.09 -11.81
C ALA A 166 1.61 -16.02 -11.80
N ALA A 167 2.19 -14.82 -11.86
CA ALA A 167 3.62 -14.58 -11.70
C ALA A 167 4.06 -14.42 -10.24
N GLY A 168 3.13 -14.53 -9.27
CA GLY A 168 3.39 -14.29 -7.85
C GLY A 168 3.67 -12.81 -7.51
N LEU A 169 3.27 -11.89 -8.40
CA LEU A 169 3.50 -10.46 -8.27
C LEU A 169 2.18 -9.73 -7.94
N GLY A 170 2.26 -8.78 -7.02
CA GLY A 170 1.21 -7.79 -6.79
C GLY A 170 1.33 -6.63 -7.78
N THR A 171 0.34 -5.75 -7.82
CA THR A 171 0.42 -4.49 -8.59
C THR A 171 1.41 -3.50 -7.95
N GLN A 172 1.63 -3.60 -6.65
CA GLN A 172 2.58 -2.81 -5.89
C GLN A 172 3.45 -3.71 -5.01
N HIS A 173 4.74 -3.40 -4.98
CA HIS A 173 5.72 -4.10 -4.15
C HIS A 173 6.52 -3.09 -3.33
N HIS A 174 6.77 -3.42 -2.07
CA HIS A 174 7.71 -2.71 -1.22
C HIS A 174 9.01 -3.52 -1.21
N LEU A 175 10.07 -2.93 -1.76
CA LEU A 175 11.38 -3.56 -1.85
C LEU A 175 12.36 -2.81 -0.96
N ARG A 176 13.00 -3.53 -0.05
CA ARG A 176 14.13 -3.04 0.73
C ARG A 176 15.43 -3.36 0.03
N LEU A 177 16.48 -2.64 0.41
CA LEU A 177 17.83 -2.84 -0.16
C LEU A 177 18.35 -4.28 -0.01
N HIS A 178 17.94 -4.97 1.05
CA HIS A 178 18.35 -6.34 1.35
C HIS A 178 17.36 -7.41 0.88
N ASP A 179 16.22 -7.02 0.30
CA ASP A 179 15.26 -8.00 -0.19
C ASP A 179 15.79 -8.65 -1.47
N PRO A 180 15.66 -9.98 -1.64
CA PRO A 180 15.99 -10.61 -2.91
C PRO A 180 15.07 -10.05 -3.99
N LEU A 181 15.65 -9.63 -5.12
CA LEU A 181 14.88 -9.18 -6.28
C LEU A 181 13.90 -10.30 -6.69
N PRO A 182 12.58 -10.04 -6.72
CA PRO A 182 11.62 -11.03 -7.18
C PRO A 182 12.00 -11.49 -8.58
N GLN A 183 12.07 -12.82 -8.79
CA GLN A 183 12.50 -13.38 -10.08
C GLN A 183 11.62 -12.90 -11.24
N GLY A 184 10.33 -12.66 -11.01
CA GLY A 184 9.42 -12.11 -12.02
C GLY A 184 9.67 -10.65 -12.42
N LEU A 185 10.55 -9.92 -11.72
CA LEU A 185 11.02 -8.59 -12.15
C LEU A 185 12.29 -8.66 -13.01
N LEU A 186 12.99 -9.79 -13.00
CA LEU A 186 14.17 -10.01 -13.81
C LEU A 186 13.67 -10.44 -15.19
N LEU A 187 13.51 -9.48 -16.11
CA LEU A 187 13.27 -9.76 -17.52
C LEU A 187 14.42 -10.64 -18.03
N THR A 188 14.16 -11.93 -18.23
CA THR A 188 15.01 -12.82 -19.03
C THR A 188 14.55 -12.82 -20.48
#